data_AF-A0A0V0G9N3-F1
#
_entry.id   AF-A0A0V0G9N3-F1
#
_cell.length_a   1.000
_cell.length_b   1.000
_cell.length_c   1.000
_cell.angle_alpha   90.00
_cell.angle_beta   90.00
_cell.angle_gamma   90.00
#
_symmetry.space_group_name_H-M   'P 1'
#
loop_
_entity.id
_entity.type
_entity.pdbx_description
1 polymer ?
#
loop_
_entity_poly.entity_id
_entity_poly.type
_entity_poly.pdbx_seq_one_letter_code
_entity_poly.pdbx_strand_id
1 'polypeptide(L)'
;SDVENEFREIDARKGWAQFYQEIRAECLKNDFTTLAATKNKNKNLNRYRDVSPYDHSRIVLTKGRCDYINANLVKVIKADRQYILTQGPLQQTTGHFWLMVWEQKSRAIIMLNRLIEKNQEKCHHYWPKGRINGGEDTLILTDVGLQIDYISEVEASYYTTRTLELKDLDSGESRNILQFHYTTWPDFGVPQSPTAFLRFLSAVRRSGTLEEGGPPVVHCSAGIGRSGTFCLVDSCLVLMKKYGNNSVNVKELLLEMRYYRMGLIQTPDQLRFSYLAIIEGITRDWDSVNDNDLIDEVNQNSSRVSSDSEDEPPPLPPPRGESLGTRSPVGGAPPLPPDRPLPREPAQSSSPEIEKGECIRERIRMETNKKTAETLAEMKRKQESSEKWRRVKRKRTCGPVDDDRSHHNSKKSA
;
A
#
# COMPACT_ATOMS: atom_id res chain seq x y z
N SER A 1 18.16 1.90 10.93
CA SER A 1 17.32 2.63 11.91
C SER A 1 16.79 1.65 12.95
N ASP A 2 16.17 2.11 14.03
CA ASP A 2 15.55 1.22 15.02
C ASP A 2 14.46 0.32 14.40
N VAL A 3 13.67 0.87 13.48
CA VAL A 3 12.69 0.12 12.67
C VAL A 3 13.34 -0.99 11.85
N GLU A 4 14.51 -0.73 11.27
CA GLU A 4 15.25 -1.72 10.50
C GLU A 4 15.83 -2.83 11.39
N ASN A 5 16.30 -2.49 12.59
CA ASN A 5 16.77 -3.48 13.57
C ASN A 5 15.61 -4.36 14.05
N GLU A 6 14.48 -3.75 14.45
CA GLU A 6 13.27 -4.48 14.87
C GLU A 6 12.76 -5.40 13.75
N PHE A 7 12.70 -4.91 12.50
CA PHE A 7 12.34 -5.73 11.33
C PHE A 7 13.20 -6.99 11.25
N ARG A 8 14.53 -6.85 11.35
CA ARG A 8 15.47 -7.96 11.22
C ARG A 8 15.31 -8.98 12.33
N GLU A 9 15.10 -8.52 13.57
CA GLU A 9 14.89 -9.42 14.70
C GLU A 9 13.62 -10.25 14.53
N ILE A 10 12.52 -9.64 14.08
CA ILE A 10 11.27 -10.32 13.81
C ILE A 10 11.43 -11.30 12.63
N ASP A 11 12.08 -10.88 11.53
CA ASP A 11 12.23 -11.69 10.32
C ASP A 11 13.14 -12.90 10.56
N ALA A 12 14.25 -12.73 11.29
CA ALA A 12 15.18 -13.81 11.64
C ALA A 12 14.51 -14.91 12.46
N ARG A 13 13.55 -14.54 13.32
CA ARG A 13 12.78 -15.48 14.16
C ARG A 13 11.49 -15.98 13.50
N LYS A 14 11.18 -15.54 12.27
CA LYS A 14 9.89 -15.78 11.60
C LYS A 14 8.69 -15.35 12.49
N GLY A 15 8.86 -14.26 13.24
CA GLY A 15 7.98 -13.84 14.34
C GLY A 15 6.76 -12.99 13.94
N TRP A 16 6.56 -12.67 12.65
CA TRP A 16 5.52 -11.73 12.20
C TRP A 16 4.10 -12.12 12.63
N ALA A 17 3.78 -13.40 12.61
CA ALA A 17 2.46 -13.87 13.04
C ALA A 17 2.22 -13.59 14.52
N GLN A 18 3.21 -13.90 15.37
CA GLN A 18 3.13 -13.67 16.81
C GLN A 18 3.06 -12.18 17.14
N PHE A 19 3.96 -11.38 16.54
CA PHE A 19 3.98 -9.92 16.72
C PHE A 19 2.65 -9.26 16.32
N TYR A 20 2.05 -9.70 15.20
CA TYR A 20 0.74 -9.23 14.78
C TYR A 20 -0.37 -9.61 15.77
N GLN A 21 -0.35 -10.83 16.35
CA GLN A 21 -1.33 -11.22 17.36
C GLN A 21 -1.19 -10.42 18.65
N GLU A 22 0.02 -10.05 19.05
CA GLU A 22 0.25 -9.18 20.22
C GLU A 22 -0.43 -7.82 20.04
N ILE A 23 -0.27 -7.19 18.87
CA ILE A 23 -0.95 -5.92 18.53
C ILE A 23 -2.47 -6.10 18.59
N ARG A 24 -2.99 -7.21 18.06
CA ARG A 24 -4.43 -7.49 18.13
C ARG A 24 -4.92 -7.66 19.57
N ALA A 25 -4.20 -8.42 20.39
CA ALA A 25 -4.54 -8.66 21.79
C ALA A 25 -4.51 -7.36 22.61
N GLU A 26 -3.57 -6.47 22.31
CA GLU A 26 -3.49 -5.17 22.95
C GLU A 26 -4.69 -4.27 22.61
N CYS A 27 -5.15 -4.27 21.36
CA CYS A 27 -6.35 -3.53 20.96
C CYS A 27 -7.64 -4.04 21.63
N LEU A 28 -7.71 -5.32 22.03
CA LEU A 28 -8.89 -5.89 22.71
C LEU A 28 -9.09 -5.32 24.12
N LYS A 29 -8.09 -4.65 24.68
CA LYS A 29 -8.19 -3.98 25.99
C LYS A 29 -9.00 -2.68 25.92
N ASN A 30 -9.24 -2.16 24.73
CA ASN A 30 -9.98 -0.92 24.54
C ASN A 30 -11.49 -1.18 24.55
N ASP A 31 -12.23 -0.38 25.33
CA ASP A 31 -13.69 -0.48 25.43
C ASP A 31 -14.37 0.60 24.55
N PHE A 32 -14.22 0.48 23.23
CA PHE A 32 -14.84 1.40 22.28
C PHE A 32 -16.13 0.82 21.70
N THR A 33 -17.17 1.66 21.67
CA THR A 33 -18.48 1.28 21.19
C THR A 33 -18.65 1.48 19.68
N THR A 34 -19.58 0.73 19.07
CA THR A 34 -19.99 0.83 17.66
C THR A 34 -21.53 0.90 17.53
N LEU A 35 -22.18 1.55 18.50
CA LEU A 35 -23.64 1.61 18.65
C LEU A 35 -24.31 2.23 17.42
N ALA A 36 -23.72 3.27 16.82
CA ALA A 36 -24.28 3.87 15.60
C ALA A 36 -24.31 2.85 14.44
N ALA A 37 -23.27 2.04 14.29
CA ALA A 37 -23.14 1.06 13.22
C ALA A 37 -24.10 -0.13 13.36
N THR A 38 -24.45 -0.49 14.60
CA THR A 38 -25.28 -1.66 14.92
C THR A 38 -26.78 -1.37 14.91
N LYS A 39 -27.20 -0.10 14.81
CA LYS A 39 -28.61 0.28 14.64
C LYS A 39 -29.22 -0.42 13.42
N ASN A 40 -30.43 -0.95 13.56
CA ASN A 40 -31.12 -1.68 12.49
C ASN A 40 -31.21 -0.88 11.18
N LYS A 41 -31.45 0.43 11.25
CA LYS A 41 -31.53 1.34 10.08
C LYS A 41 -30.21 1.50 9.32
N ASN A 42 -29.07 1.18 9.94
CA ASN A 42 -27.73 1.35 9.36
C ASN A 42 -27.12 0.03 8.87
N LYS A 43 -27.78 -1.12 9.07
CA LYS A 43 -27.26 -2.45 8.69
C LYS A 43 -26.89 -2.53 7.21
N ASN A 44 -27.72 -1.96 6.33
CA ASN A 44 -27.49 -1.92 4.89
C ASN A 44 -26.48 -0.85 4.44
N LEU A 45 -25.98 -0.01 5.36
CA LEU A 45 -24.94 0.99 5.06
C LEU A 45 -23.52 0.46 5.32
N ASN A 46 -23.42 -0.75 5.90
CA ASN A 46 -22.16 -1.44 6.18
C ASN A 46 -21.89 -2.53 5.15
N ARG A 47 -20.72 -2.48 4.51
CA ARG A 47 -20.29 -3.52 3.55
C ARG A 47 -19.98 -4.84 4.24
N TYR A 48 -19.40 -4.76 5.44
CA TYR A 48 -18.98 -5.92 6.23
C TYR A 48 -19.57 -5.83 7.65
N ARG A 49 -20.03 -6.96 8.19
CA ARG A 49 -20.66 -7.00 9.53
C ARG A 49 -19.64 -6.85 10.66
N ASP A 50 -18.41 -7.27 10.41
CA ASP A 50 -17.28 -7.30 11.33
C ASP A 50 -16.38 -6.06 11.25
N VAL A 51 -16.73 -5.08 10.39
CA VAL A 51 -15.97 -3.83 10.25
C VAL A 51 -16.90 -2.64 10.44
N SER A 52 -16.89 -2.08 11.65
CA SER A 52 -17.72 -0.95 12.04
C SER A 52 -16.88 0.23 12.50
N PRO A 53 -17.32 1.48 12.29
CA PRO A 53 -16.65 2.64 12.86
C PRO A 53 -16.89 2.71 14.37
N TYR A 54 -15.87 3.09 15.15
CA TYR A 54 -16.06 3.45 16.56
C TYR A 54 -16.87 4.74 16.68
N ASP A 55 -17.74 4.83 17.68
CA ASP A 55 -18.65 5.97 17.84
C ASP A 55 -17.92 7.29 18.11
N HIS A 56 -16.82 7.27 18.87
CA HIS A 56 -16.09 8.48 19.30
C HIS A 56 -15.34 9.18 18.16
N SER A 57 -15.02 8.45 17.08
CA SER A 57 -14.20 8.93 15.97
C SER A 57 -14.92 8.84 14.62
N ARG A 58 -16.16 8.36 14.58
CA ARG A 58 -16.92 8.23 13.33
C ARG A 58 -17.14 9.60 12.71
N ILE A 59 -17.19 9.64 11.38
CA ILE A 59 -17.73 10.82 10.70
C ILE A 59 -19.25 10.86 10.89
N VAL A 60 -19.75 12.06 11.17
CA VAL A 60 -21.18 12.35 11.31
C VAL A 60 -21.58 13.25 10.17
N LEU A 61 -22.48 12.78 9.31
CA LEU A 61 -23.02 13.58 8.23
C LEU A 61 -24.02 14.60 8.79
N THR A 62 -23.95 15.84 8.31
CA THR A 62 -24.79 16.94 8.82
C THR A 62 -25.92 17.31 7.87
N LYS A 63 -25.71 17.15 6.56
CA LYS A 63 -26.70 17.31 5.49
C LYS A 63 -27.36 15.96 5.21
N GLY A 64 -28.63 15.99 4.80
CA GLY A 64 -29.37 14.78 4.41
C GLY A 64 -30.13 14.08 5.54
N ARG A 65 -30.65 12.89 5.24
CA ARG A 65 -31.61 12.16 6.10
C ARG A 65 -30.94 11.19 7.07
N CYS A 66 -29.64 10.96 6.94
CA CYS A 66 -28.89 9.97 7.69
C CYS A 66 -27.55 10.57 8.14
N ASP A 67 -27.26 10.50 9.45
CA ASP A 67 -26.01 10.97 10.04
C ASP A 67 -24.88 9.92 9.98
N TYR A 68 -25.17 8.74 9.42
CA TYR A 68 -24.30 7.58 9.47
C TYR A 68 -23.61 7.29 8.13
N ILE A 69 -22.30 7.16 8.21
CA ILE A 69 -21.43 6.57 7.19
C ILE A 69 -20.36 5.72 7.89
N ASN A 70 -19.96 4.60 7.28
CA ASN A 70 -18.87 3.77 7.82
C ASN A 70 -17.50 4.40 7.53
N ALA A 71 -17.17 5.44 8.28
CA ALA A 71 -15.91 6.16 8.19
C ALA A 71 -15.45 6.66 9.57
N ASN A 72 -14.14 6.71 9.80
CA ASN A 72 -13.54 7.30 11.00
C ASN A 72 -12.50 8.35 10.62
N LEU A 73 -12.45 9.43 11.41
CA LEU A 73 -11.35 10.39 11.39
C LEU A 73 -10.21 9.83 12.25
N VAL A 74 -9.11 9.44 11.61
CA VAL A 74 -7.88 8.96 12.24
C VAL A 74 -6.90 10.12 12.31
N LYS A 75 -6.44 10.46 13.52
CA LYS A 75 -5.49 11.57 13.74
C LYS A 75 -4.16 11.03 14.22
N VAL A 76 -3.08 11.50 13.61
CA VAL A 76 -1.70 11.24 14.05
C VAL A 76 -1.09 12.59 14.40
N ILE A 77 -1.29 12.99 15.66
CA ILE A 77 -1.06 14.37 16.11
C ILE A 77 0.42 14.74 15.95
N LYS A 78 1.34 13.84 16.32
CA LYS A 78 2.79 14.12 16.24
C LYS A 78 3.28 14.34 14.80
N ALA A 79 2.60 13.71 13.84
CA ALA A 79 2.90 13.83 12.41
C ALA A 79 2.21 15.03 11.76
N ASP A 80 1.34 15.73 12.48
CA ASP A 80 0.42 16.72 11.91
C ASP A 80 -0.37 16.16 10.72
N ARG A 81 -0.85 14.93 10.88
CA ARG A 81 -1.61 14.20 9.87
C ARG A 81 -2.98 13.81 10.37
N GLN A 82 -3.95 13.89 9.47
CA GLN A 82 -5.30 13.37 9.68
C GLN A 82 -5.78 12.68 8.41
N TYR A 83 -6.58 11.63 8.57
CA TYR A 83 -7.12 10.86 7.46
C TYR A 83 -8.56 10.45 7.76
N ILE A 84 -9.41 10.42 6.75
CA ILE A 84 -10.70 9.76 6.84
C ILE A 84 -10.56 8.36 6.26
N LEU A 85 -10.63 7.32 7.09
CA LEU A 85 -10.63 5.94 6.62
C LEU A 85 -12.06 5.43 6.52
N THR A 86 -12.45 4.97 5.34
CA THR A 86 -13.83 4.55 5.03
C THR A 86 -13.86 3.25 4.21
N GLN A 87 -14.99 2.55 4.24
CA GLN A 87 -15.21 1.41 3.35
C GLN A 87 -15.34 1.85 1.88
N GLY A 88 -15.12 0.93 0.93
CA GLY A 88 -15.47 1.15 -0.47
C GLY A 88 -16.97 1.37 -0.59
N PRO A 89 -17.44 2.50 -1.19
CA PRO A 89 -18.85 2.83 -1.27
C PRO A 89 -19.72 1.68 -1.77
N LEU A 90 -20.89 1.52 -1.17
CA LEU A 90 -21.99 0.72 -1.71
C LEU A 90 -22.80 1.61 -2.65
N GLN A 91 -23.61 1.02 -3.53
CA GLN A 91 -24.47 1.77 -4.43
C GLN A 91 -25.31 2.82 -3.68
N GLN A 92 -26.00 2.38 -2.62
CA GLN A 92 -26.84 3.20 -1.76
C GLN A 92 -26.09 4.18 -0.85
N THR A 93 -24.77 4.07 -0.72
CA THR A 93 -23.96 5.00 0.11
C THR A 93 -23.11 5.94 -0.75
N THR A 94 -23.34 5.99 -2.06
CA THR A 94 -22.60 6.88 -2.98
C THR A 94 -22.86 8.36 -2.64
N GLY A 95 -24.12 8.73 -2.41
CA GLY A 95 -24.52 10.06 -1.90
C GLY A 95 -23.83 10.41 -0.59
N HIS A 96 -23.91 9.51 0.40
CA HIS A 96 -23.27 9.69 1.70
C HIS A 96 -21.74 9.90 1.59
N PHE A 97 -21.08 9.16 0.70
CA PHE A 97 -19.63 9.26 0.50
C PHE A 97 -19.23 10.62 -0.05
N TRP A 98 -19.89 11.11 -1.09
CA TRP A 98 -19.59 12.43 -1.65
C TRP A 98 -20.00 13.56 -0.74
N LEU A 99 -21.07 13.38 0.03
CA LEU A 99 -21.44 14.33 1.06
C LEU A 99 -20.36 14.44 2.15
N MET A 100 -19.82 13.33 2.61
CA MET A 100 -18.67 13.34 3.52
C MET A 100 -17.48 14.09 2.92
N VAL A 101 -17.13 13.83 1.65
CA VAL A 101 -16.03 14.54 0.97
C VAL A 101 -16.27 16.05 0.95
N TRP A 102 -17.51 16.47 0.67
CA TRP A 102 -17.91 17.89 0.65
C TRP A 102 -17.81 18.55 2.04
N GLU A 103 -18.48 17.98 3.04
CA GLU A 103 -18.59 18.53 4.40
C GLU A 103 -17.23 18.60 5.09
N GLN A 104 -16.40 17.57 4.89
CA GLN A 104 -15.08 17.50 5.48
C GLN A 104 -14.04 18.30 4.70
N LYS A 105 -14.42 18.97 3.60
CA LYS A 105 -13.55 19.78 2.74
C LYS A 105 -12.34 19.00 2.22
N SER A 106 -12.49 17.70 2.02
CA SER A 106 -11.42 16.82 1.55
C SER A 106 -11.07 17.18 0.10
N ARG A 107 -9.77 17.30 -0.19
CA ARG A 107 -9.28 17.59 -1.56
C ARG A 107 -8.85 16.35 -2.33
N ALA A 108 -8.64 15.23 -1.63
CA ALA A 108 -8.20 13.99 -2.24
C ALA A 108 -8.96 12.75 -1.75
N ILE A 109 -9.10 11.81 -2.68
CA ILE A 109 -9.59 10.45 -2.44
C ILE A 109 -8.49 9.47 -2.85
N ILE A 110 -8.04 8.64 -1.93
CA ILE A 110 -7.02 7.61 -2.15
C ILE A 110 -7.72 6.24 -2.16
N MET A 111 -7.92 5.69 -3.35
CA MET A 111 -8.59 4.42 -3.61
C MET A 111 -7.56 3.31 -3.83
N LEU A 112 -7.54 2.31 -2.93
CA LEU A 112 -6.51 1.27 -2.90
C LEU A 112 -7.00 -0.12 -3.37
N ASN A 113 -8.15 -0.19 -4.03
CA ASN A 113 -8.72 -1.43 -4.54
C ASN A 113 -9.30 -1.27 -5.94
N ARG A 114 -9.49 -2.39 -6.65
CA ARG A 114 -10.32 -2.41 -7.86
C ARG A 114 -11.78 -2.59 -7.49
N LEU A 115 -12.68 -2.15 -8.37
CA LEU A 115 -14.13 -2.31 -8.19
C LEU A 115 -14.51 -3.79 -7.98
N ILE A 116 -13.91 -4.68 -8.79
CA ILE A 116 -14.10 -6.13 -8.71
C ILE A 116 -12.75 -6.80 -8.47
N GLU A 117 -12.69 -7.68 -7.47
CA GLU A 117 -11.52 -8.50 -7.16
C GLU A 117 -11.97 -9.93 -6.87
N LYS A 118 -11.33 -10.93 -7.48
CA LYS A 118 -11.72 -12.35 -7.35
C LYS A 118 -13.23 -12.56 -7.62
N ASN A 119 -13.76 -11.92 -8.66
CA ASN A 119 -15.16 -11.94 -9.07
C ASN A 119 -16.17 -11.42 -8.02
N GLN A 120 -15.70 -10.68 -7.02
CA GLN A 120 -16.56 -10.03 -6.02
C GLN A 120 -16.48 -8.51 -6.16
N GLU A 121 -17.64 -7.85 -6.09
CA GLU A 121 -17.69 -6.39 -5.98
C GLU A 121 -17.13 -5.94 -4.62
N LYS A 122 -15.98 -5.27 -4.66
CA LYS A 122 -15.29 -4.72 -3.49
C LYS A 122 -15.62 -3.26 -3.25
N CYS A 123 -16.07 -2.55 -4.28
CA CYS A 123 -16.43 -1.15 -4.24
C CYS A 123 -17.37 -0.86 -5.41
N HIS A 124 -18.43 -0.11 -5.15
CA HIS A 124 -19.29 0.40 -6.21
C HIS A 124 -18.54 1.42 -7.06
N HIS A 125 -18.95 1.59 -8.31
CA HIS A 125 -18.39 2.60 -9.19
C HIS A 125 -19.03 3.95 -8.85
N TYR A 126 -18.35 4.75 -8.02
CA TYR A 126 -18.92 5.95 -7.39
C TYR A 126 -18.56 7.27 -8.06
N TRP A 127 -17.98 7.27 -9.26
CA TRP A 127 -17.53 8.49 -9.96
C TRP A 127 -17.94 8.47 -11.44
N PRO A 128 -18.11 9.61 -12.12
CA PRO A 128 -18.37 9.64 -13.56
C PRO A 128 -17.17 9.11 -14.35
N LYS A 129 -17.39 8.27 -15.38
CA LYS A 129 -16.27 7.72 -16.17
C LYS A 129 -15.67 8.73 -17.14
N GLY A 130 -16.47 9.71 -17.56
CA GLY A 130 -16.18 10.55 -18.72
C GLY A 130 -16.55 9.87 -20.04
N ARG A 131 -17.08 10.63 -21.00
CA ARG A 131 -17.43 10.16 -22.35
C ARG A 131 -16.24 9.61 -23.10
N ILE A 132 -15.06 10.19 -22.89
CA ILE A 132 -13.80 9.70 -23.45
C ILE A 132 -13.48 8.25 -23.06
N ASN A 133 -14.00 7.80 -21.91
CA ASN A 133 -13.87 6.45 -21.39
C ASN A 133 -15.16 5.62 -21.54
N GLY A 134 -16.09 6.06 -22.40
CA GLY A 134 -17.33 5.35 -22.71
C GLY A 134 -18.38 5.36 -21.59
N GLY A 135 -18.39 6.38 -20.73
CA GLY A 135 -19.47 6.59 -19.76
C GLY A 135 -19.95 8.04 -19.69
N GLU A 136 -20.67 8.38 -18.63
CA GLU A 136 -21.20 9.73 -18.42
C GLU A 136 -20.12 10.65 -17.84
N ASP A 137 -20.15 11.93 -18.25
CA ASP A 137 -19.28 12.97 -17.70
C ASP A 137 -19.76 13.45 -16.32
N THR A 138 -21.04 13.27 -16.01
CA THR A 138 -21.66 13.84 -14.82
C THR A 138 -22.35 12.76 -14.01
N LEU A 139 -22.16 12.79 -12.70
CA LEU A 139 -22.91 12.01 -11.72
C LEU A 139 -23.70 12.99 -10.84
N ILE A 140 -25.04 12.92 -10.89
CA ILE A 140 -25.93 13.75 -10.08
C ILE A 140 -26.47 12.94 -8.90
N LEU A 141 -26.26 13.43 -7.68
CA LEU A 141 -26.68 12.82 -6.43
C LEU A 141 -27.77 13.68 -5.79
N THR A 142 -28.99 13.50 -6.27
CA THR A 142 -30.16 14.31 -5.88
C THR A 142 -30.56 14.13 -4.42
N ASP A 143 -30.21 13.00 -3.79
CA ASP A 143 -30.47 12.70 -2.39
C ASP A 143 -29.67 13.59 -1.42
N VAL A 144 -28.53 14.12 -1.87
CA VAL A 144 -27.64 15.00 -1.10
C VAL A 144 -27.40 16.38 -1.75
N GLY A 145 -28.00 16.61 -2.92
CA GLY A 145 -27.88 17.88 -3.65
C GLY A 145 -26.47 18.14 -4.18
N LEU A 146 -25.78 17.10 -4.65
CA LEU A 146 -24.40 17.20 -5.16
C LEU A 146 -24.32 16.76 -6.63
N GLN A 147 -23.36 17.34 -7.35
CA GLN A 147 -23.00 16.96 -8.70
C GLN A 147 -21.49 16.73 -8.77
N ILE A 148 -21.07 15.68 -9.47
CA ILE A 148 -19.67 15.37 -9.73
C ILE A 148 -19.46 15.33 -11.23
N ASP A 149 -18.55 16.16 -11.72
CA ASP A 149 -18.16 16.21 -13.13
C ASP A 149 -16.76 15.64 -13.33
N TYR A 150 -16.61 14.84 -14.38
CA TYR A 150 -15.33 14.36 -14.87
C TYR A 150 -14.60 15.49 -15.59
N ILE A 151 -13.35 15.77 -15.18
CA ILE A 151 -12.49 16.78 -15.82
C ILE A 151 -11.39 16.13 -16.63
N SER A 152 -10.59 15.26 -15.99
CA SER A 152 -9.45 14.61 -16.64
C SER A 152 -9.00 13.35 -15.92
N GLU A 153 -8.24 12.53 -16.64
CA GLU A 153 -7.62 11.32 -16.11
C GLU A 153 -6.20 11.18 -16.68
N VAL A 154 -5.25 10.82 -15.81
CA VAL A 154 -3.87 10.52 -16.18
C VAL A 154 -3.55 9.11 -15.68
N GLU A 155 -3.30 8.20 -16.62
CA GLU A 155 -2.94 6.81 -16.31
C GLU A 155 -1.41 6.66 -16.21
N ALA A 156 -0.94 6.18 -15.06
CA ALA A 156 0.45 5.77 -14.86
C ALA A 156 0.56 4.24 -14.82
N SER A 157 1.76 3.71 -14.55
CA SER A 157 2.03 2.26 -14.61
C SER A 157 1.27 1.43 -13.56
N TYR A 158 1.06 1.97 -12.36
CA TYR A 158 0.47 1.25 -11.22
C TYR A 158 -0.69 1.99 -10.53
N TYR A 159 -1.01 3.20 -11.00
CA TYR A 159 -2.10 4.00 -10.49
C TYR A 159 -2.67 4.91 -11.59
N THR A 160 -3.83 5.46 -11.32
CA THR A 160 -4.50 6.44 -12.18
C THR A 160 -4.91 7.63 -11.32
N THR A 161 -4.67 8.84 -11.80
CA THR A 161 -5.12 10.06 -11.13
C THR A 161 -6.26 10.68 -11.93
N ARG A 162 -7.39 10.97 -11.29
CA ARG A 162 -8.51 11.69 -11.89
C ARG A 162 -8.68 13.04 -11.23
N THR A 163 -9.01 14.04 -12.04
CA THR A 163 -9.52 15.33 -11.56
C THR A 163 -11.02 15.32 -11.74
N LEU A 164 -11.73 15.56 -10.64
CA LEU A 164 -13.19 15.63 -10.60
C LEU A 164 -13.59 17.00 -10.06
N GLU A 165 -14.63 17.60 -10.59
CA GLU A 165 -15.24 18.78 -9.98
C GLU A 165 -16.43 18.33 -9.14
N LEU A 166 -16.42 18.65 -7.85
CA LEU A 166 -17.53 18.42 -6.92
C LEU A 166 -18.26 19.73 -6.68
N LYS A 167 -19.55 19.76 -7.00
CA LYS A 167 -20.41 20.93 -6.91
C LYS A 167 -21.58 20.70 -5.95
N ASP A 168 -21.81 21.66 -5.07
CA ASP A 168 -23.02 21.73 -4.26
C ASP A 168 -24.12 22.48 -5.02
N LEU A 169 -25.24 21.80 -5.26
CA LEU A 169 -26.31 22.33 -6.11
C LEU A 169 -27.14 23.41 -5.41
N ASP A 170 -27.12 23.46 -4.08
CA ASP A 170 -27.86 24.44 -3.30
C ASP A 170 -27.13 25.80 -3.26
N SER A 171 -25.83 25.79 -2.98
CA SER A 171 -25.00 27.01 -2.91
C SER A 171 -24.40 27.42 -4.26
N GLY A 172 -24.22 26.47 -5.19
CA GLY A 172 -23.50 26.67 -6.44
C GLY A 172 -21.98 26.63 -6.31
N GLU A 173 -21.42 26.47 -5.12
CA GLU A 173 -19.98 26.33 -4.90
C GLU A 173 -19.45 25.04 -5.55
N SER A 174 -18.25 25.10 -6.15
CA SER A 174 -17.54 23.93 -6.67
C SER A 174 -16.10 23.85 -6.18
N ARG A 175 -15.55 22.62 -6.13
CA ARG A 175 -14.18 22.33 -5.72
C ARG A 175 -13.60 21.19 -6.55
N ASN A 176 -12.33 21.29 -6.89
CA ASN A 176 -11.60 20.20 -7.53
C ASN A 176 -11.18 19.14 -6.51
N ILE A 177 -11.45 17.88 -6.83
CA ILE A 177 -11.11 16.70 -6.05
C ILE A 177 -10.17 15.83 -6.87
N LEU A 178 -9.02 15.48 -6.29
CA LEU A 178 -8.08 14.53 -6.89
C LEU A 178 -8.38 13.12 -6.41
N GLN A 179 -8.71 12.21 -7.32
CA GLN A 179 -8.83 10.79 -7.02
C GLN A 179 -7.56 10.05 -7.44
N PHE A 180 -6.82 9.52 -6.49
CA PHE A 180 -5.67 8.65 -6.69
C PHE A 180 -6.09 7.19 -6.57
N HIS A 181 -6.12 6.47 -7.69
CA HIS A 181 -6.57 5.08 -7.75
C HIS A 181 -5.39 4.13 -7.98
N TYR A 182 -4.96 3.43 -6.93
CA TYR A 182 -3.95 2.38 -7.03
C TYR A 182 -4.55 1.10 -7.63
N THR A 183 -4.18 0.78 -8.88
CA THR A 183 -4.88 -0.25 -9.68
C THR A 183 -4.27 -1.65 -9.57
N THR A 184 -3.09 -1.76 -8.94
CA THR A 184 -2.27 -2.98 -8.99
C THR A 184 -2.08 -3.69 -7.64
N TRP A 185 -2.74 -3.23 -6.58
CA TRP A 185 -2.67 -3.84 -5.25
C TRP A 185 -3.57 -5.09 -5.20
N PRO A 186 -3.03 -6.30 -4.96
CA PRO A 186 -3.85 -7.51 -4.86
C PRO A 186 -4.69 -7.56 -3.55
N ASP A 187 -5.90 -8.12 -3.63
CA ASP A 187 -6.76 -8.30 -2.46
C ASP A 187 -6.16 -9.26 -1.43
N PHE A 188 -6.17 -8.87 -0.15
CA PHE A 188 -5.52 -9.55 0.99
C PHE A 188 -4.00 -9.82 0.85
N GLY A 189 -3.38 -9.35 -0.23
CA GLY A 189 -1.94 -9.43 -0.44
C GLY A 189 -1.24 -8.10 -0.13
N VAL A 190 0.02 -8.05 -0.54
CA VAL A 190 0.86 -6.86 -0.50
C VAL A 190 1.30 -6.50 -1.92
N PRO A 191 1.64 -5.23 -2.20
CA PRO A 191 2.30 -4.88 -3.45
C PRO A 191 3.54 -5.75 -3.66
N GLN A 192 3.80 -6.14 -4.92
CA GLN A 192 4.94 -7.02 -5.25
C GLN A 192 6.30 -6.42 -4.85
N SER A 193 6.35 -5.09 -4.71
CA SER A 193 7.51 -4.37 -4.27
C SER A 193 7.09 -3.05 -3.60
N PRO A 194 7.82 -2.60 -2.56
CA PRO A 194 7.59 -1.30 -1.94
C PRO A 194 7.76 -0.11 -2.88
N THR A 195 8.55 -0.24 -3.95
CA THR A 195 8.84 0.85 -4.90
C THR A 195 7.57 1.43 -5.54
N ALA A 196 6.68 0.59 -6.10
CA ALA A 196 5.43 1.08 -6.71
C ALA A 196 4.54 1.80 -5.69
N PHE A 197 4.47 1.26 -4.48
CA PHE A 197 3.73 1.86 -3.38
C PHE A 197 4.32 3.22 -2.97
N LEU A 198 5.65 3.31 -2.83
CA LEU A 198 6.33 4.55 -2.43
C LEU A 198 6.24 5.62 -3.50
N ARG A 199 6.36 5.27 -4.79
CA ARG A 199 6.13 6.23 -5.88
C ARG A 199 4.69 6.74 -5.89
N PHE A 200 3.71 5.87 -5.66
CA PHE A 200 2.32 6.29 -5.51
C PHE A 200 2.14 7.24 -4.33
N LEU A 201 2.65 6.88 -3.15
CA LEU A 201 2.60 7.74 -1.96
C LEU A 201 3.23 9.11 -2.26
N SER A 202 4.35 9.14 -2.97
CA SER A 202 5.05 10.37 -3.35
C SER A 202 4.24 11.20 -4.36
N ALA A 203 3.53 10.57 -5.29
CA ALA A 203 2.58 11.27 -6.16
C ALA A 203 1.43 11.93 -5.37
N VAL A 204 0.90 11.25 -4.34
CA VAL A 204 -0.11 11.83 -3.45
C VAL A 204 0.48 13.00 -2.66
N ARG A 205 1.67 12.85 -2.06
CA ARG A 205 2.35 13.92 -1.30
C ARG A 205 2.66 15.16 -2.13
N ARG A 206 3.22 14.98 -3.34
CA ARG A 206 3.54 16.09 -4.26
C ARG A 206 2.31 16.92 -4.66
N SER A 207 1.10 16.37 -4.54
CA SER A 207 -0.12 17.13 -4.79
C SER A 207 -0.50 18.13 -3.69
N GLY A 208 0.14 18.06 -2.51
CA GLY A 208 -0.16 18.90 -1.34
C GLY A 208 -1.48 18.55 -0.63
N THR A 209 -2.23 17.55 -1.12
CA THR A 209 -3.57 17.23 -0.60
C THR A 209 -3.58 16.44 0.71
N LEU A 210 -2.41 16.06 1.23
CA LEU A 210 -2.29 15.45 2.56
C LEU A 210 -2.10 16.50 3.67
N GLU A 211 -1.67 17.72 3.31
CA GLU A 211 -1.38 18.85 4.20
C GLU A 211 -2.46 19.94 4.11
N GLU A 212 -2.97 20.21 2.90
CA GLU A 212 -3.86 21.34 2.64
C GLU A 212 -5.34 20.94 2.59
N GLY A 213 -6.17 21.73 3.27
CA GLY A 213 -7.63 21.57 3.26
C GLY A 213 -8.12 20.59 4.32
N GLY A 214 -9.20 19.86 4.00
CA GLY A 214 -9.73 18.82 4.86
C GLY A 214 -8.96 17.51 4.77
N PRO A 215 -9.15 16.60 5.76
CA PRO A 215 -8.46 15.31 5.78
C PRO A 215 -8.75 14.49 4.52
N PRO A 216 -7.73 13.93 3.85
CA PRO A 216 -7.91 13.09 2.68
C PRO A 216 -8.72 11.83 3.01
N VAL A 217 -9.56 11.40 2.07
CA VAL A 217 -10.37 10.20 2.21
C VAL A 217 -9.60 9.00 1.67
N VAL A 218 -9.25 8.05 2.53
CA VAL A 218 -8.51 6.84 2.16
C VAL A 218 -9.43 5.63 2.28
N HIS A 219 -9.58 4.86 1.20
CA HIS A 219 -10.41 3.67 1.22
C HIS A 219 -9.80 2.50 0.45
N CYS A 220 -10.24 1.31 0.83
CA CYS A 220 -10.08 0.10 0.03
C CYS A 220 -11.46 -0.56 -0.07
N SER A 221 -11.58 -1.87 0.15
CA SER A 221 -12.90 -2.48 0.29
C SER A 221 -13.49 -2.28 1.69
N ALA A 222 -12.81 -2.74 2.74
CA ALA A 222 -13.24 -2.57 4.13
C ALA A 222 -12.75 -1.27 4.79
N GLY A 223 -11.75 -0.62 4.19
CA GLY A 223 -11.15 0.60 4.74
C GLY A 223 -10.25 0.39 5.94
N ILE A 224 -9.63 -0.80 6.09
CA ILE A 224 -8.80 -1.13 7.25
C ILE A 224 -7.45 -1.78 6.90
N GLY A 225 -7.39 -2.77 6.00
CA GLY A 225 -6.13 -3.43 5.62
C GLY A 225 -5.18 -2.51 4.84
N ARG A 226 -5.42 -2.38 3.53
CA ARG A 226 -4.61 -1.54 2.61
C ARG A 226 -4.59 -0.07 3.03
N SER A 227 -5.73 0.46 3.48
CA SER A 227 -5.85 1.82 4.00
C SER A 227 -5.00 2.06 5.24
N GLY A 228 -4.98 1.09 6.18
CA GLY A 228 -4.12 1.13 7.36
C GLY A 228 -2.63 1.11 6.98
N THR A 229 -2.23 0.24 6.05
CA THR A 229 -0.85 0.23 5.52
C THR A 229 -0.45 1.57 4.92
N PHE A 230 -1.31 2.16 4.07
CA PHE A 230 -1.02 3.45 3.45
C PHE A 230 -0.76 4.55 4.50
N CYS A 231 -1.70 4.71 5.42
CA CYS A 231 -1.65 5.78 6.41
C CYS A 231 -0.50 5.58 7.42
N LEU A 232 -0.24 4.33 7.82
CA LEU A 232 0.86 4.01 8.74
C LEU A 232 2.22 4.34 8.12
N VAL A 233 2.46 3.90 6.88
CA VAL A 233 3.73 4.18 6.20
C VAL A 233 3.91 5.68 5.98
N ASP A 234 2.86 6.40 5.55
CA ASP A 234 2.91 7.86 5.40
C ASP A 234 3.29 8.54 6.72
N SER A 235 2.57 8.23 7.81
CA SER A 235 2.79 8.81 9.12
C SER A 235 4.18 8.51 9.68
N CYS A 236 4.67 7.27 9.56
CA CYS A 236 6.03 6.90 9.95
C CYS A 236 7.09 7.74 9.22
N LEU A 237 6.97 7.86 7.89
CA LEU A 237 7.92 8.61 7.09
C LEU A 237 7.89 10.11 7.39
N VAL A 238 6.71 10.69 7.66
CA VAL A 238 6.60 12.10 8.09
C VAL A 238 7.30 12.32 9.44
N LEU A 239 7.05 11.44 10.42
CA LEU A 239 7.68 11.52 11.74
C LEU A 239 9.21 11.35 11.64
N MET A 240 9.69 10.39 10.85
CA MET A 240 11.13 10.19 10.64
C MET A 240 11.79 11.38 9.94
N LYS A 241 11.12 11.99 8.96
CA LYS A 241 11.60 13.22 8.31
C LYS A 241 11.67 14.40 9.28
N LYS A 242 10.72 14.49 10.23
CA LYS A 242 10.62 15.60 11.19
C LYS A 242 11.54 15.45 12.41
N TYR A 243 11.71 14.24 12.93
CA TYR A 243 12.38 13.98 14.22
C TYR A 243 13.54 12.99 14.13
N GLY A 244 13.88 12.51 12.92
CA GLY A 244 14.98 11.59 12.65
C GLY A 244 14.57 10.11 12.56
N ASN A 245 15.41 9.28 11.94
CA ASN A 245 15.09 7.90 11.56
C ASN A 245 14.80 6.93 12.73
N ASN A 246 15.15 7.30 13.95
CA ASN A 246 14.92 6.50 15.17
C ASN A 246 13.76 7.04 16.03
N SER A 247 13.01 8.02 15.53
CA SER A 247 11.92 8.67 16.29
C SER A 247 10.60 7.90 16.33
N VAL A 248 10.51 6.80 15.60
CA VAL A 248 9.24 6.09 15.36
C VAL A 248 9.31 4.67 15.90
N ASN A 249 8.34 4.34 16.76
CA ASN A 249 7.96 2.98 17.06
C ASN A 249 6.71 2.63 16.23
N VAL A 250 6.86 1.72 15.26
CA VAL A 250 5.80 1.38 14.30
C VAL A 250 4.63 0.68 14.97
N LYS A 251 4.91 -0.18 15.97
CA LYS A 251 3.87 -0.87 16.76
C LYS A 251 3.01 0.15 17.51
N GLU A 252 3.64 1.04 18.28
CA GLU A 252 2.92 2.02 19.08
C GLU A 252 2.09 2.97 18.21
N LEU A 253 2.64 3.40 17.08
CA LEU A 253 1.89 4.24 16.13
C LEU A 253 0.70 3.50 15.52
N LEU A 254 0.84 2.22 15.17
CA LEU A 254 -0.29 1.42 14.69
C LEU A 254 -1.35 1.23 15.77
N LEU A 255 -0.94 1.01 17.02
CA LEU A 255 -1.86 0.95 18.16
C LEU A 255 -2.62 2.27 18.30
N GLU A 256 -1.92 3.41 18.30
CA GLU A 256 -2.52 4.76 18.32
C GLU A 256 -3.56 4.93 17.21
N MET A 257 -3.22 4.60 15.96
CA MET A 257 -4.16 4.70 14.84
C MET A 257 -5.38 3.77 15.01
N ARG A 258 -5.18 2.59 15.63
CA ARG A 258 -6.26 1.64 15.95
C ARG A 258 -7.16 2.08 17.10
N TYR A 259 -6.83 3.14 17.84
CA TYR A 259 -7.80 3.81 18.72
C TYR A 259 -8.96 4.40 17.90
N TYR A 260 -8.64 4.97 16.74
CA TYR A 260 -9.64 5.65 15.92
C TYR A 260 -10.44 4.70 15.02
N ARG A 261 -9.83 3.64 14.49
CA ARG A 261 -10.52 2.67 13.63
C ARG A 261 -10.01 1.26 13.87
N MET A 262 -10.92 0.32 14.05
CA MET A 262 -10.57 -1.07 14.30
C MET A 262 -9.80 -1.71 13.14
N GLY A 263 -8.96 -2.70 13.48
CA GLY A 263 -8.44 -3.66 12.49
C GLY A 263 -7.52 -3.11 11.41
N LEU A 264 -6.97 -1.90 11.58
CA LEU A 264 -5.99 -1.35 10.63
C LEU A 264 -4.82 -2.32 10.45
N ILE A 265 -4.45 -2.64 9.20
CA ILE A 265 -3.55 -3.75 8.86
C ILE A 265 -4.17 -5.09 9.28
N GLN A 266 -4.57 -5.91 8.30
CA GLN A 266 -5.36 -7.12 8.53
C GLN A 266 -4.54 -8.43 8.56
N THR A 267 -3.30 -8.41 8.09
CA THR A 267 -2.45 -9.62 8.02
C THR A 267 -1.03 -9.35 8.51
N PRO A 268 -0.32 -10.38 9.00
CA PRO A 268 1.12 -10.28 9.30
C PRO A 268 1.94 -9.80 8.09
N ASP A 269 1.57 -10.22 6.89
CA ASP A 269 2.25 -9.81 5.66
C ASP A 269 2.09 -8.31 5.37
N GLN A 270 0.90 -7.73 5.62
CA GLN A 270 0.69 -6.29 5.50
C GLN A 270 1.52 -5.51 6.54
N LEU A 271 1.68 -6.05 7.75
CA LEU A 271 2.54 -5.45 8.77
C LEU A 271 4.00 -5.51 8.33
N ARG A 272 4.49 -6.69 7.93
CA ARG A 272 5.84 -6.90 7.39
C ARG A 272 6.13 -5.98 6.20
N PHE A 273 5.18 -5.85 5.28
CA PHE A 273 5.30 -4.95 4.12
C PHE A 273 5.37 -3.48 4.55
N SER A 274 4.61 -3.07 5.57
CA SER A 274 4.67 -1.70 6.09
C SER A 274 6.09 -1.36 6.58
N TYR A 275 6.74 -2.28 7.30
CA TYR A 275 8.15 -2.11 7.69
C TYR A 275 9.08 -2.01 6.49
N LEU A 276 8.95 -2.92 5.51
CA LEU A 276 9.76 -2.88 4.29
C LEU A 276 9.59 -1.56 3.54
N ALA A 277 8.37 -1.04 3.44
CA ALA A 277 8.09 0.24 2.80
C ALA A 277 8.65 1.43 3.58
N ILE A 278 8.62 1.39 4.92
CA ILE A 278 9.26 2.43 5.75
C ILE A 278 10.78 2.39 5.57
N ILE A 279 11.40 1.20 5.62
CA ILE A 279 12.85 1.02 5.45
C ILE A 279 13.30 1.51 4.07
N GLU A 280 12.59 1.14 3.00
CA GLU A 280 12.91 1.64 1.65
C GLU A 280 12.55 3.14 1.48
N GLY A 281 11.55 3.63 2.21
CA GLY A 281 11.13 5.02 2.17
C GLY A 281 12.14 5.98 2.79
N ILE A 282 12.98 5.53 3.73
CA ILE A 282 14.02 6.36 4.35
C ILE A 282 15.35 6.35 3.59
N THR A 283 15.56 5.43 2.65
CA THR A 283 16.86 5.28 1.94
C THR A 283 17.01 6.23 0.76
N ARG A 284 15.90 6.82 0.27
CA ARG A 284 15.89 7.73 -0.89
C ARG A 284 14.94 8.88 -0.61
N ASP A 285 15.22 10.03 -1.20
CA ASP A 285 14.25 11.12 -1.24
C ASP A 285 13.24 10.86 -2.35
N TRP A 286 12.11 10.25 -2.00
CA TRP A 286 11.08 9.88 -2.96
C TRP A 286 10.22 11.07 -3.42
N ASP A 287 10.23 12.17 -2.67
CA ASP A 287 9.43 13.36 -2.97
C ASP A 287 10.08 14.22 -4.08
N SER A 288 11.40 14.07 -4.33
CA SER A 288 12.16 14.81 -5.35
C SER A 288 12.36 14.07 -6.68
N VAL A 289 12.04 12.77 -6.74
CA VAL A 289 12.17 11.98 -7.98
C VAL A 289 11.01 12.30 -8.93
N ASN A 290 11.32 12.88 -10.10
CA ASN A 290 10.33 13.10 -11.14
C ASN A 290 10.01 11.79 -11.85
N ASP A 291 8.74 11.47 -12.09
CA ASP A 291 8.36 10.24 -12.81
C ASP A 291 8.89 10.24 -14.26
N ASN A 292 9.19 11.43 -14.81
CA ASN A 292 9.83 11.60 -16.12
C ASN A 292 11.32 11.21 -16.13
N ASP A 293 12.05 11.36 -15.01
CA ASP A 293 13.50 11.11 -14.96
C ASP A 293 13.84 9.61 -15.04
N LEU A 294 12.83 8.74 -14.88
CA LEU A 294 12.99 7.29 -14.92
C LEU A 294 12.72 6.67 -16.30
N ILE A 295 12.20 7.44 -17.26
CA ILE A 295 12.17 7.00 -18.67
C ILE A 295 13.61 6.90 -19.19
N ASP A 296 14.51 7.77 -18.70
CA ASP A 296 15.91 7.83 -19.14
C ASP A 296 16.81 6.81 -18.44
N GLU A 297 16.61 6.50 -17.15
CA GLU A 297 17.38 5.43 -16.46
C GLU A 297 17.14 4.05 -17.10
N VAL A 298 15.92 3.77 -17.58
CA VAL A 298 15.59 2.50 -18.25
C VAL A 298 16.16 2.47 -19.69
N ASN A 299 16.24 3.61 -20.37
CA ASN A 299 16.84 3.70 -21.70
C ASN A 299 18.38 3.57 -21.66
N GLN A 300 19.04 4.12 -20.64
CA GLN A 300 20.50 4.00 -20.47
C GLN A 300 20.95 2.60 -20.04
N ASN A 301 20.13 1.85 -19.30
CA ASN A 301 20.41 0.44 -19.01
C ASN A 301 20.02 -0.50 -20.15
N SER A 302 19.12 -0.10 -21.05
CA SER A 302 18.78 -0.88 -22.26
C SER A 302 19.86 -0.78 -23.36
N SER A 303 20.69 0.26 -23.36
CA SER A 303 21.78 0.44 -24.32
C SER A 303 23.11 -0.19 -23.89
N ARG A 304 23.24 -0.61 -22.62
CA ARG A 304 24.46 -1.22 -22.06
C ARG A 304 24.48 -2.76 -22.06
N VAL A 305 23.43 -3.42 -22.56
CA VAL A 305 23.32 -4.90 -22.61
C VAL A 305 23.14 -5.42 -24.04
N SER A 306 23.55 -4.64 -25.05
CA SER A 306 23.57 -5.09 -26.45
C SER A 306 25.01 -5.26 -26.96
N SER A 307 25.73 -6.22 -26.39
CA SER A 307 26.77 -6.97 -27.09
C SER A 307 27.10 -8.21 -26.26
N ASP A 308 27.09 -9.37 -26.91
CA ASP A 308 27.36 -10.73 -26.39
C ASP A 308 26.18 -11.49 -25.76
N SER A 309 25.46 -12.20 -26.63
CA SER A 309 25.04 -13.58 -26.35
C SER A 309 24.81 -14.31 -27.67
N GLU A 310 25.75 -15.17 -28.06
CA GLU A 310 25.51 -16.23 -29.05
C GLU A 310 24.50 -17.25 -28.49
N ASP A 311 23.74 -17.83 -29.41
CA ASP A 311 22.67 -18.82 -29.22
C ASP A 311 23.10 -20.04 -28.38
N GLU A 312 22.32 -20.35 -27.33
CA GLU A 312 22.24 -21.72 -26.81
C GLU A 312 20.77 -22.09 -26.51
N PRO A 313 20.26 -23.24 -26.99
CA PRO A 313 18.87 -23.65 -26.78
C PRO A 313 18.62 -24.19 -25.36
N PRO A 314 17.37 -24.13 -24.86
CA PRO A 314 17.05 -24.43 -23.46
C PRO A 314 17.19 -25.92 -23.11
N PRO A 315 17.55 -26.26 -21.85
CA PRO A 315 17.76 -27.64 -21.43
C PRO A 315 16.45 -28.42 -21.25
N LEU A 316 16.51 -29.72 -21.54
CA LEU A 316 15.42 -30.68 -21.40
C LEU A 316 15.15 -31.09 -19.94
N PRO A 317 13.90 -31.51 -19.60
CA PRO A 317 13.51 -31.88 -18.24
C PRO A 317 14.11 -33.22 -17.77
N PRO A 318 14.29 -33.41 -16.44
CA PRO A 318 14.95 -34.59 -15.88
C PRO A 318 14.07 -35.86 -15.96
N PRO A 319 14.68 -37.06 -16.05
CA PRO A 319 13.96 -38.32 -16.15
C PRO A 319 13.35 -38.77 -14.81
N ARG A 320 12.18 -39.41 -14.89
CA ARG A 320 11.52 -40.10 -13.77
C ARG A 320 12.31 -41.36 -13.38
N GLY A 321 12.61 -41.52 -12.09
CA GLY A 321 13.07 -42.78 -11.51
C GLY A 321 12.02 -43.34 -10.56
N GLU A 322 11.56 -44.56 -10.83
CA GLU A 322 10.75 -45.37 -9.92
C GLU A 322 11.63 -46.23 -8.99
N SER A 323 11.23 -46.26 -7.71
CA SER A 323 11.08 -47.43 -6.82
C SER A 323 12.28 -48.28 -6.33
N LEU A 324 12.31 -48.37 -4.98
CA LEU A 324 12.52 -49.53 -4.09
C LEU A 324 13.95 -50.10 -3.84
N GLY A 325 14.27 -50.27 -2.54
CA GLY A 325 15.40 -51.10 -2.09
C GLY A 325 15.77 -50.95 -0.60
N THR A 326 15.29 -51.88 0.22
CA THR A 326 15.49 -52.11 1.66
C THR A 326 16.94 -52.28 2.16
N ARG A 327 17.24 -51.85 3.40
CA ARG A 327 17.84 -52.65 4.52
C ARG A 327 18.27 -51.79 5.75
N SER A 328 17.99 -52.32 6.94
CA SER A 328 18.65 -52.09 8.25
C SER A 328 19.22 -53.46 8.71
N PRO A 329 19.96 -53.67 9.84
CA PRO A 329 20.11 -52.85 11.06
C PRO A 329 21.51 -52.88 11.76
N VAL A 330 21.54 -52.45 13.04
CA VAL A 330 22.58 -52.59 14.11
C VAL A 330 23.63 -51.47 14.13
N GLY A 331 23.99 -50.77 15.22
CA GLY A 331 23.72 -50.82 16.67
C GLY A 331 24.96 -50.26 17.41
N GLY A 332 24.79 -49.45 18.47
CA GLY A 332 25.87 -49.15 19.45
C GLY A 332 26.17 -47.67 19.74
N ALA A 333 26.16 -47.32 21.03
CA ALA A 333 26.72 -46.12 21.68
C ALA A 333 27.47 -46.58 22.96
N PRO A 334 28.20 -45.76 23.74
CA PRO A 334 28.92 -44.48 23.54
C PRO A 334 30.42 -44.60 24.01
N PRO A 335 31.20 -43.51 24.26
CA PRO A 335 31.20 -42.87 25.60
C PRO A 335 31.44 -41.33 25.65
N LEU A 336 31.24 -40.80 26.87
CA LEU A 336 31.30 -39.41 27.34
C LEU A 336 32.70 -38.76 27.31
N PRO A 337 32.80 -37.41 27.28
CA PRO A 337 34.02 -36.67 27.61
C PRO A 337 34.13 -36.33 29.12
N PRO A 338 35.34 -36.15 29.68
CA PRO A 338 35.55 -35.89 31.10
C PRO A 338 35.38 -34.42 31.51
N ASP A 339 34.95 -34.25 32.77
CA ASP A 339 34.82 -33.01 33.53
C ASP A 339 36.14 -32.21 33.66
N ARG A 340 36.06 -30.89 33.45
CA ARG A 340 36.99 -29.90 34.04
C ARG A 340 36.30 -28.55 34.30
N PRO A 341 36.81 -27.76 35.27
CA PRO A 341 35.99 -26.98 36.21
C PRO A 341 35.61 -25.58 35.73
N LEU A 342 34.67 -24.99 36.48
CA LEU A 342 34.16 -23.61 36.39
C LEU A 342 35.28 -22.54 36.38
N PRO A 343 35.10 -21.42 35.64
CA PRO A 343 36.09 -20.34 35.59
C PRO A 343 36.02 -19.44 36.83
N ARG A 344 37.19 -19.02 37.33
CA ARG A 344 37.34 -17.87 38.24
C ARG A 344 37.27 -16.58 37.43
N GLU A 345 36.62 -15.55 37.98
CA GLU A 345 36.67 -14.18 37.48
C GLU A 345 38.10 -13.64 37.41
N PRO A 346 38.44 -12.87 36.36
CA PRO A 346 39.48 -11.86 36.47
C PRO A 346 38.94 -10.43 36.26
N ALA A 347 39.63 -9.54 36.96
CA ALA A 347 39.47 -8.11 37.05
C ALA A 347 39.37 -7.37 35.70
N GLN A 348 38.80 -6.17 35.80
CA GLN A 348 38.76 -5.13 34.76
C GLN A 348 40.14 -4.93 34.11
N SER A 349 40.26 -5.37 32.86
CA SER A 349 41.27 -4.89 31.91
C SER A 349 40.62 -4.93 30.52
N SER A 350 40.74 -3.85 29.76
CA SER A 350 40.23 -3.75 28.39
C SER A 350 40.89 -4.80 27.50
N SER A 351 40.15 -5.87 27.18
CA SER A 351 40.65 -7.07 26.50
C SER A 351 40.13 -7.18 25.05
N PRO A 352 40.89 -7.81 24.13
CA PRO A 352 40.56 -7.97 22.70
C PRO A 352 39.33 -8.85 22.40
N GLU A 353 38.64 -9.34 23.44
CA GLU A 353 37.39 -10.10 23.31
C GLU A 353 36.17 -9.19 23.11
N ILE A 354 36.20 -7.96 23.62
CA ILE A 354 35.15 -6.95 23.40
C ILE A 354 35.18 -6.50 21.93
N GLU A 355 36.36 -6.23 21.38
CA GLU A 355 36.56 -5.91 19.95
C GLU A 355 36.16 -7.07 19.03
N LYS A 356 36.44 -8.33 19.41
CA LYS A 356 35.94 -9.51 18.67
C LYS A 356 34.42 -9.62 18.71
N GLY A 357 33.80 -9.33 19.86
CA GLY A 357 32.34 -9.29 20.01
C GLY A 357 31.69 -8.21 19.16
N GLU A 358 32.28 -7.03 19.09
CA GLU A 358 31.85 -5.94 18.20
C GLU A 358 32.07 -6.29 16.73
N CYS A 359 33.22 -6.84 16.35
CA CYS A 359 33.50 -7.28 14.98
C CYS A 359 32.55 -8.40 14.52
N ILE A 360 32.19 -9.34 15.39
CA ILE A 360 31.19 -10.38 15.10
C ILE A 360 29.80 -9.77 14.94
N ARG A 361 29.39 -8.85 15.85
CA ARG A 361 28.11 -8.13 15.73
C ARG A 361 28.05 -7.29 14.45
N GLU A 362 29.15 -6.66 14.07
CA GLU A 362 29.28 -5.87 12.88
C GLU A 362 29.25 -6.73 11.60
N ARG A 363 29.91 -7.90 11.61
CA ARG A 363 29.83 -8.88 10.52
C ARG A 363 28.41 -9.45 10.36
N ILE A 364 27.75 -9.82 11.46
CA ILE A 364 26.35 -10.27 11.46
C ILE A 364 25.44 -9.14 10.95
N ARG A 365 25.70 -7.89 11.37
CA ARG A 365 24.98 -6.71 10.87
C ARG A 365 25.17 -6.53 9.37
N MET A 366 26.39 -6.64 8.85
CA MET A 366 26.69 -6.53 7.42
C MET A 366 26.04 -7.65 6.59
N GLU A 367 26.13 -8.90 7.03
CA GLU A 367 25.47 -10.04 6.36
C GLU A 367 23.94 -9.91 6.37
N THR A 368 23.37 -9.31 7.42
CA THR A 368 21.91 -9.16 7.55
C THR A 368 21.39 -7.90 6.84
N ASN A 369 22.17 -6.81 6.79
CA ASN A 369 21.96 -5.68 5.88
C ASN A 369 21.86 -6.22 4.45
N LYS A 370 22.79 -7.11 4.08
CA LYS A 370 22.83 -7.74 2.77
C LYS A 370 21.56 -8.57 2.50
N LYS A 371 21.07 -9.38 3.44
CA LYS A 371 19.81 -10.14 3.28
C LYS A 371 18.55 -9.28 3.13
N THR A 372 18.46 -8.19 3.89
CA THR A 372 17.34 -7.23 3.79
C THR A 372 17.37 -6.54 2.41
N ALA A 373 18.56 -6.09 1.99
CA ALA A 373 18.78 -5.52 0.67
C ALA A 373 18.51 -6.54 -0.46
N GLU A 374 18.90 -7.81 -0.29
CA GLU A 374 18.63 -8.90 -1.23
C GLU A 374 17.12 -9.17 -1.37
N THR A 375 16.38 -9.15 -0.26
CA THR A 375 14.91 -9.29 -0.26
C THR A 375 14.27 -8.14 -1.04
N LEU A 376 14.67 -6.89 -0.75
CA LEU A 376 14.19 -5.71 -1.47
C LEU A 376 14.58 -5.76 -2.95
N ALA A 377 15.80 -6.20 -3.28
CA ALA A 377 16.27 -6.36 -4.65
C ALA A 377 15.50 -7.45 -5.40
N GLU A 378 15.18 -8.58 -4.76
CA GLU A 378 14.37 -9.63 -5.36
C GLU A 378 12.94 -9.15 -5.65
N MET A 379 12.34 -8.41 -4.73
CA MET A 379 11.04 -7.77 -4.93
C MET A 379 11.07 -6.78 -6.11
N LYS A 380 12.12 -5.95 -6.21
CA LYS A 380 12.33 -5.02 -7.33
C LYS A 380 12.44 -5.75 -8.68
N ARG A 381 13.25 -6.81 -8.77
CA ARG A 381 13.38 -7.63 -9.99
C ARG A 381 12.05 -8.25 -10.43
N LYS A 382 11.26 -8.75 -9.48
CA LYS A 382 9.91 -9.29 -9.76
C LYS A 382 8.98 -8.22 -10.32
N GLN A 383 9.04 -7.00 -9.79
CA GLN A 383 8.26 -5.87 -10.28
C GLN A 383 8.68 -5.46 -11.71
N GLU A 384 9.97 -5.27 -11.96
CA GLU A 384 10.49 -4.88 -13.29
C GLU A 384 10.10 -5.90 -14.37
N SER A 385 10.17 -7.19 -14.04
CA SER A 385 9.69 -8.26 -14.92
C SER A 385 8.20 -8.14 -15.22
N SER A 386 7.37 -7.86 -14.20
CA SER A 386 5.92 -7.63 -14.37
C SER A 386 5.62 -6.40 -15.24
N GLU A 387 6.35 -5.30 -15.03
CA GLU A 387 6.23 -4.06 -15.80
C GLU A 387 6.62 -4.27 -17.27
N LYS A 388 7.73 -4.98 -17.52
CA LYS A 388 8.17 -5.35 -18.88
C LYS A 388 7.11 -6.17 -19.60
N TRP A 389 6.56 -7.18 -18.93
CA TRP A 389 5.48 -8.02 -19.48
C TRP A 389 4.21 -7.22 -19.78
N ARG A 390 3.83 -6.28 -18.93
CA ARG A 390 2.66 -5.40 -19.16
C ARG A 390 2.89 -4.44 -20.32
N ARG A 391 4.09 -3.88 -20.45
CA ARG A 391 4.46 -3.01 -21.58
C ARG A 391 4.38 -3.76 -22.91
N VAL A 392 4.86 -5.01 -22.94
CA VAL A 392 4.73 -5.90 -24.11
C VAL A 392 3.26 -6.18 -24.43
N LYS A 393 2.42 -6.43 -23.41
CA LYS A 393 0.98 -6.66 -23.61
C LYS A 393 0.26 -5.43 -24.15
N ARG A 394 0.54 -4.23 -23.62
CA ARG A 394 -0.01 -2.95 -24.11
C ARG A 394 0.39 -2.68 -25.57
N LYS A 395 1.64 -2.96 -25.96
CA LYS A 395 2.11 -2.85 -27.35
C LYS A 395 1.46 -3.86 -28.30
N ARG A 396 1.05 -5.02 -27.81
CA ARG A 396 0.35 -6.05 -28.62
C ARG A 396 -1.14 -5.77 -28.79
N THR A 397 -1.76 -5.00 -27.90
CA THR A 397 -3.18 -4.62 -27.99
C THR A 397 -3.44 -3.36 -28.82
N CYS A 398 -2.42 -2.52 -29.03
CA CYS A 398 -2.47 -1.39 -29.95
C CYS A 398 -1.65 -1.73 -31.20
N GLY A 399 -2.27 -2.37 -32.20
CA GLY A 399 -1.63 -2.55 -33.52
C GLY A 399 -1.47 -1.22 -34.26
N PRO A 400 -0.60 -1.14 -35.30
CA PRO A 400 -0.45 0.07 -36.09
C PRO A 400 -1.77 0.36 -36.81
N VAL A 401 -2.26 1.60 -36.69
CA VAL A 401 -3.26 2.12 -37.61
C VAL A 401 -2.49 2.48 -38.87
N ASP A 402 -2.60 1.63 -39.90
CA ASP A 402 -2.08 1.94 -41.23
C ASP A 402 -2.86 3.14 -41.79
N ASP A 403 -2.18 4.27 -41.85
CA ASP A 403 -2.65 5.51 -42.47
C ASP A 403 -2.33 5.43 -43.97
N ASP A 404 -3.17 4.72 -44.71
CA ASP A 404 -3.04 4.66 -46.17
C ASP A 404 -4.41 4.51 -46.85
N ARG A 405 -5.10 5.64 -47.04
CA ARG A 405 -6.15 5.84 -48.06
C ARG A 405 -6.57 7.30 -48.14
N SER A 406 -6.04 8.03 -49.11
CA SER A 406 -6.84 8.68 -50.19
C SER A 406 -6.08 9.83 -50.87
N HIS A 407 -5.29 9.48 -51.88
CA HIS A 407 -5.17 10.33 -53.06
C HIS A 407 -6.23 9.90 -54.07
N HIS A 408 -7.33 10.64 -54.20
CA HIS A 408 -7.98 10.86 -55.51
C HIS A 408 -9.03 11.98 -55.46
N ASN A 409 -8.79 12.97 -56.32
CA ASN A 409 -9.74 13.88 -56.99
C ASN A 409 -10.71 14.73 -56.17
N SER A 410 -10.51 16.05 -56.22
CA SER A 410 -11.17 16.87 -57.26
C SER A 410 -10.76 18.35 -57.17
N LYS A 411 -9.92 18.80 -58.11
CA LYS A 411 -9.96 20.17 -58.64
C LYS A 411 -10.87 20.15 -59.87
N LYS A 412 -11.93 20.95 -59.87
CA LYS A 412 -12.25 21.92 -60.93
C LYS A 412 -13.58 22.59 -60.65
N SER A 413 -13.51 23.90 -60.52
CA SER A 413 -14.61 24.86 -60.61
C SER A 413 -15.15 24.90 -62.03
N ALA A 414 -16.48 24.92 -62.16
CA ALA A 414 -17.28 25.70 -63.12
C ALA A 414 -18.75 25.59 -62.69
#